data_AF-A0A3P2EHF6-F1
#
_entry.id   AF-A0A3P2EHF6-F1
#
_cell.length_a   1.000
_cell.length_b   1.000
_cell.length_c   1.000
_cell.angle_alpha   90.00
_cell.angle_beta   90.00
_cell.angle_gamma   90.00
#
_symmetry.space_group_name_H-M   'P 1'
#
loop_
_entity.id
_entity.type
_entity.pdbx_description
1 polymer ?
#
loop_
_entity_poly.entity_id
_entity_poly.type
_entity_poly.pdbx_seq_one_letter_code
_entity_poly.pdbx_strand_id
1 'polypeptide(L)' 'MKWFKAEDVVNAFNEGSITRYQIRMNRNTARRRGYPERAAVFDEALRIIDAAKAAENDTE' A
#
# COMPACT_ATOMS: atom_id res chain seq x y z
N MET A 1 -9.48 -14.04 6.13
CA MET A 1 -10.16 -12.72 6.10
C MET A 1 -10.42 -12.33 4.64
N LYS A 2 -11.63 -11.93 4.25
CA LYS A 2 -11.99 -11.49 2.88
C LYS A 2 -11.49 -10.06 2.61
N TRP A 3 -10.21 -9.81 2.86
CA TRP A 3 -9.55 -8.57 2.51
C TRP A 3 -8.45 -8.90 1.51
N PHE A 4 -8.33 -8.04 0.51
CA PHE A 4 -7.28 -8.04 -0.51
C PHE A 4 -5.89 -8.12 0.14
N LYS A 5 -4.92 -8.68 -0.59
CA LYS A 5 -3.52 -8.76 -0.16
C LYS A 5 -2.79 -7.46 -0.48
N ALA A 6 -1.56 -7.33 0.02
CA ALA A 6 -0.73 -6.16 -0.27
C ALA A 6 -0.43 -6.06 -1.77
N GLU A 7 -0.24 -7.20 -2.44
CA GLU A 7 0.02 -7.27 -3.88
C GLU A 7 -1.14 -6.69 -4.70
N ASP A 8 -2.39 -6.92 -4.28
CA ASP A 8 -3.56 -6.34 -4.96
C ASP A 8 -3.52 -4.80 -4.92
N VAL A 9 -3.07 -4.22 -3.80
CA VAL A 9 -2.92 -2.77 -3.65
C VAL A 9 -1.75 -2.24 -4.48
N VAL A 10 -0.64 -2.97 -4.53
CA VAL A 10 0.52 -2.62 -5.34
C VAL A 10 0.18 -2.66 -6.82
N ASN A 11 -0.51 -3.71 -7.29
CA ASN A 11 -0.98 -3.82 -8.68
C ASN A 11 -1.90 -2.65 -9.04
N ALA A 12 -2.87 -2.36 -8.18
CA ALA A 12 -3.79 -1.25 -8.37
C ALA A 12 -3.06 0.12 -8.41
N PHE A 13 -1.98 0.28 -7.63
CA PHE A 13 -1.12 1.46 -7.68
C PHE A 13 -0.34 1.56 -9.01
N ASN A 14 0.26 0.46 -9.44
CA ASN A 14 1.02 0.40 -10.69
C ASN A 14 0.12 0.60 -11.93
N GLU A 15 -1.13 0.16 -11.86
CA GLU A 15 -2.17 0.43 -12.88
C GLU A 15 -2.67 1.89 -12.86
N GLY A 16 -2.30 2.67 -11.83
CA GLY A 16 -2.76 4.05 -11.67
C GLY A 16 -4.21 4.18 -11.16
N SER A 17 -4.85 3.08 -10.79
CA SER A 17 -6.24 3.08 -10.28
C SER A 17 -6.35 3.64 -8.84
N ILE A 18 -5.24 3.68 -8.11
CA ILE A 18 -5.13 4.21 -6.76
C ILE A 18 -3.81 4.95 -6.60
N THR A 19 -3.86 6.08 -5.92
CA THR A 19 -2.70 6.89 -5.57
C THR A 19 -2.11 6.50 -4.23
N ARG A 20 -0.82 6.79 -4.03
CA ARG A 20 -0.14 6.62 -2.75
C ARG A 20 -0.83 7.34 -1.58
N TYR A 21 -1.45 8.50 -1.85
CA TYR A 21 -2.22 9.25 -0.86
C TYR A 21 -3.46 8.46 -0.40
N GLN A 22 -4.22 7.88 -1.35
CA GLN A 22 -5.37 7.04 -1.03
C GLN A 22 -4.97 5.79 -0.23
N ILE A 23 -3.82 5.17 -0.52
CA ILE A 23 -3.30 4.05 0.29
C ILE A 23 -3.08 4.49 1.75
N ARG A 24 -2.44 5.64 1.98
CA ARG A 24 -2.22 6.20 3.32
C ARG A 24 -3.54 6.54 4.03
N MET A 25 -4.52 7.10 3.32
CA MET A 25 -5.84 7.38 3.88
C MET A 25 -6.56 6.09 4.30
N ASN A 26 -6.51 5.06 3.47
CA ASN A 26 -7.15 3.78 3.75
C ASN A 26 -6.49 3.09 4.95
N ARG A 27 -5.15 3.13 5.05
CA ARG A 27 -4.41 2.69 6.23
C ARG A 27 -4.87 3.40 7.50
N ASN A 28 -4.91 4.73 7.48
CA ASN A 28 -5.28 5.52 8.65
C ASN A 28 -6.73 5.27 9.06
N THR A 29 -7.63 5.13 8.08
CA THR A 29 -9.03 4.73 8.31
C THR A 29 -9.12 3.35 8.95
N ALA A 30 -8.34 2.37 8.47
CA ALA A 30 -8.31 1.03 9.03
C ALA A 30 -7.82 1.05 10.49
N ARG A 31 -6.76 1.81 10.80
CA ARG A 31 -6.27 2.00 12.18
C ARG A 31 -7.33 2.63 13.07
N ARG A 32 -7.94 3.74 12.63
CA ARG A 32 -8.99 4.45 13.41
C ARG A 32 -10.21 3.58 13.69
N ARG A 33 -10.55 2.66 12.79
CA ARG A 33 -11.68 1.75 12.93
C ARG A 33 -11.34 0.44 13.66
N GLY A 34 -10.10 0.24 14.09
CA GLY A 34 -9.70 -0.98 14.80
C GLY A 34 -9.56 -2.21 13.88
N TYR A 35 -9.15 -2.01 12.62
CA TYR A 35 -8.85 -3.09 11.68
C TYR A 35 -7.33 -3.25 11.49
N PRO A 36 -6.61 -3.86 12.46
CA PRO A 36 -5.16 -3.95 12.43
C PRO A 36 -4.63 -4.77 11.24
N GLU A 37 -5.26 -5.91 10.92
CA GLU A 37 -4.87 -6.74 9.78
C GLU A 37 -5.01 -6.00 8.45
N ARG A 38 -6.09 -5.21 8.28
CA ARG A 38 -6.29 -4.40 7.08
C ARG A 38 -5.30 -3.23 7.01
N ALA A 39 -4.95 -2.63 8.14
CA ALA A 39 -3.91 -1.60 8.18
C ALA A 39 -2.55 -2.17 7.76
N ALA A 40 -2.22 -3.38 8.20
CA ALA A 40 -0.98 -4.08 7.84
C ALA A 40 -0.86 -4.34 6.34
N VAL A 41 -1.96 -4.68 5.66
CA VAL A 41 -1.99 -4.80 4.19
C VAL A 41 -1.52 -3.52 3.51
N PHE A 42 -2.00 -2.36 3.96
CA PHE A 42 -1.60 -1.08 3.37
C PHE A 42 -0.19 -0.64 3.77
N ASP A 43 0.26 -0.99 4.98
CA ASP A 43 1.65 -0.75 5.38
C ASP A 43 2.63 -1.54 4.50
N GLU A 44 2.34 -2.81 4.26
CA GLU A 44 3.18 -3.65 3.41
C GLU A 44 3.17 -3.19 1.96
N ALA A 45 2.01 -2.80 1.42
CA ALA A 45 1.94 -2.24 0.07
C ALA A 45 2.79 -0.96 -0.07
N LEU A 46 2.75 -0.05 0.92
CA LEU A 46 3.59 1.15 0.92
C LEU A 46 5.08 0.81 0.96
N ARG A 47 5.48 -0.19 1.77
CA ARG A 47 6.86 -0.67 1.86
C ARG A 47 7.37 -1.19 0.51
N ILE A 48 6.57 -1.99 -0.20
CA ILE A 48 6.92 -2.52 -1.52
C ILE A 48 7.10 -1.38 -2.53
N ILE A 49 6.16 -0.43 -2.56
CA ILE A 49 6.23 0.74 -3.45
C ILE A 49 7.47 1.59 -3.17
N ASP A 50 7.80 1.81 -1.89
CA ASP A 50 8.98 2.59 -1.50
C ASP A 50 10.28 1.88 -1.89
N ALA A 51 10.36 0.56 -1.70
CA ALA A 51 11.52 -0.22 -2.09
C ALA A 51 11.73 -0.20 -3.61
N ALA A 52 10.65 -0.31 -4.40
CA ALA A 52 10.73 -0.20 -5.85
C ALA A 52 11.24 1.18 -6.29
N LYS A 53 10.72 2.25 -5.68
CA LYS A 53 11.15 3.62 -6.01
C LYS A 53 12.60 3.88 -5.61
N ALA A 54 13.08 3.31 -4.50
CA ALA A 54 14.48 3.41 -4.10
C ALA A 54 15.39 2.68 -5.09
N ALA A 55 15.01 1.46 -5.52
CA ALA A 55 15.76 0.71 -6.52
C ALA A 55 15.86 1.46 -7.86
N GLU A 56 14.80 2.14 -8.30
CA GLU A 56 14.85 2.98 -9.51
C GLU A 56 15.88 4.11 -9.39
N ASN A 57 15.95 4.79 -8.23
CA ASN A 57 16.90 5.90 -8.02
C ASN A 57 18.35 5.45 -7.83
N ASP A 58 18.59 4.24 -7.34
CA ASP A 58 19.94 3.68 -7.14
C ASP A 58 20.57 3.18 -8.45
N THR A 59 19.83 3.19 -9.58
CA THR A 59 20.33 2.73 -10.89
C THR A 59 20.93 3.86 -11.76
N GLU A 60 21.05 5.07 -11.22
CA GLU A 60 21.59 6.28 -11.87
C GLU A 60 22.90 6.73 -11.24
#